data_AF-X1DS72-F1
#
_entry.id   AF-X1DS72-F1
#
_cell.length_a   1.000
_cell.length_b   1.000
_cell.length_c   1.000
_cell.angle_alpha   90.00
_cell.angle_beta   90.00
_cell.angle_gamma   90.00
#
_symmetry.space_group_name_H-M   'P 1'
#
loop_
_entity.id
_entity.type
_entity.pdbx_description
1 polymer ?
#
loop_
_entity_poly.entity_id
_entity_poly.type
_entity_poly.pdbx_seq_one_letter_code
_entity_poly.pdbx_strand_id
1 'polypeptide(L)'
;DIVDNVSLEAEYVVEGVVEYLKGKLTKEREIKVELGNGLRYVVPQTLIRVKDTIFSFRVNQPGRKKILLFKDGRRLIKKKSLQRVNPAEMIRIKLSSRELEDIKRLKVKLV
;
A
#
# COMPACT_ATOMS: atom_id res chain seq x y z
N ASP A 1 25.31 8.17 -1.22
CA ASP A 1 24.67 6.84 -1.16
C ASP A 1 23.16 7.00 -1.37
N ILE A 2 22.73 7.03 -2.63
CA ILE A 2 21.35 7.27 -3.10
C ILE A 2 20.95 6.12 -4.07
N VAL A 3 21.53 4.96 -3.84
CA VAL A 3 21.53 3.82 -4.76
C VAL A 3 21.11 2.66 -3.87
N ASP A 4 19.83 2.29 -3.79
CA ASP A 4 19.27 1.23 -4.63
C ASP A 4 17.71 1.18 -4.57
N ASN A 5 17.06 2.22 -4.04
CA ASN A 5 15.62 2.14 -3.75
C ASN A 5 14.69 2.65 -4.85
N VAL A 6 15.22 3.28 -5.90
CA VAL A 6 14.44 3.87 -6.99
C VAL A 6 14.05 2.82 -8.06
N SER A 7 14.89 1.79 -8.23
CA SER A 7 14.70 0.77 -9.28
C SER A 7 13.56 -0.20 -8.97
N LEU A 8 13.44 -0.64 -7.71
CA LEU A 8 12.33 -1.50 -7.27
C LEU A 8 10.96 -0.82 -7.39
N GLU A 9 10.89 0.49 -7.19
CA GLU A 9 9.62 1.24 -7.29
C GLU A 9 9.15 1.37 -8.75
N ALA A 10 10.08 1.51 -9.70
CA ALA A 10 9.76 1.58 -11.13
C ALA A 10 9.24 0.24 -11.66
N GLU A 11 9.84 -0.88 -11.24
CA GLU A 11 9.51 -2.21 -11.76
C GLU A 11 8.07 -2.64 -11.41
N TYR A 12 7.62 -2.37 -10.18
CA TYR A 12 6.24 -2.66 -9.76
C TYR A 12 5.17 -1.79 -10.42
N VAL A 13 5.51 -0.55 -10.79
CA VAL A 13 4.59 0.36 -11.50
C VAL A 13 4.46 -0.07 -12.97
N VAL A 14 5.55 -0.52 -13.59
CA VAL A 14 5.60 -0.91 -15.01
C VAL A 14 4.75 -2.16 -15.29
N GLU A 15 4.80 -3.19 -14.45
CA GLU A 15 3.98 -4.41 -14.65
C GLU A 15 2.48 -4.08 -14.73
N GLY A 16 1.97 -3.26 -13.80
CA GLY A 16 0.55 -2.91 -13.76
C GLY A 16 0.09 -2.02 -14.93
N VAL A 17 0.93 -1.09 -15.37
CA VAL A 17 0.63 -0.17 -16.48
C VAL A 17 0.64 -0.89 -17.83
N VAL A 18 1.61 -1.78 -18.06
CA VAL A 18 1.72 -2.54 -19.31
C VAL A 18 0.54 -3.50 -19.49
N GLU A 19 0.04 -4.09 -18.40
CA GLU A 19 -1.09 -5.04 -18.44
C GLU A 19 -2.44 -4.32 -18.62
N TYR A 20 -2.61 -3.13 -18.02
CA TYR A 20 -3.75 -2.24 -18.26
C TYR A 20 -3.84 -1.81 -19.74
N LEU A 21 -2.72 -1.40 -20.34
CA LEU A 21 -2.66 -0.98 -21.75
C LEU A 21 -2.90 -2.13 -22.73
N LYS A 22 -2.66 -3.39 -22.31
CA LYS A 22 -2.84 -4.58 -23.15
C LYS A 22 -4.28 -5.12 -23.17
N GLY A 23 -5.23 -4.51 -22.45
CA GLY A 23 -6.64 -4.93 -22.46
C GLY A 23 -6.89 -6.35 -21.94
N LYS A 24 -5.92 -6.97 -21.26
CA LYS A 24 -5.96 -8.35 -20.76
C LYS A 24 -6.51 -8.48 -19.34
N LEU A 25 -7.19 -7.46 -18.83
CA LEU A 25 -7.77 -7.48 -17.49
C LEU A 25 -9.12 -8.22 -17.49
N THR A 26 -9.05 -9.55 -17.49
CA THR A 26 -10.19 -10.45 -17.31
C THR A 26 -10.74 -10.33 -15.89
N LYS A 27 -11.61 -9.33 -15.60
CA LYS A 27 -12.37 -9.16 -14.34
C LYS A 27 -11.65 -9.69 -13.07
N GLU A 28 -10.36 -9.37 -12.92
CA GLU A 28 -9.64 -9.74 -11.71
C GLU A 28 -10.07 -8.76 -10.60
N ARG A 29 -10.23 -9.29 -9.39
CA ARG A 29 -10.83 -8.60 -8.25
C ARG A 29 -10.03 -7.33 -7.92
N GLU A 30 -10.65 -6.17 -8.13
CA GLU A 30 -10.05 -4.88 -7.80
C GLU A 30 -10.14 -4.59 -6.30
N ILE A 31 -9.00 -4.27 -5.69
CA ILE A 31 -8.91 -3.78 -4.30
C ILE A 31 -8.43 -2.33 -4.34
N LYS A 32 -9.34 -1.42 -3.99
CA LYS A 32 -9.00 0.01 -3.85
C LYS A 32 -8.43 0.30 -2.46
N VAL A 33 -7.35 1.08 -2.41
CA VAL A 33 -6.76 1.56 -1.15
C VAL A 33 -7.35 2.92 -0.81
N GLU A 34 -7.96 3.03 0.38
CA GLU A 34 -8.52 4.27 0.90
C GLU A 34 -7.65 4.80 2.03
N LEU A 35 -7.10 6.00 1.86
CA LEU A 35 -6.29 6.64 2.88
C LEU A 35 -7.16 7.41 3.87
N GLY A 36 -6.93 7.13 5.15
CA GLY A 36 -7.41 7.93 6.27
C GLY A 36 -6.35 8.91 6.75
N ASN A 37 -6.57 9.45 7.95
CA ASN A 37 -5.73 10.49 8.50
C ASN A 37 -4.25 10.07 8.66
N GLY A 38 -3.35 11.05 8.56
CA GLY A 38 -1.91 10.90 8.76
C GLY A 38 -1.13 10.38 7.55
N LEU A 39 -1.80 10.12 6.42
CA LEU A 39 -1.21 9.63 5.18
C LEU A 39 -1.45 10.62 4.04
N ARG A 40 -0.43 10.89 3.24
CA ARG A 40 -0.48 11.77 2.06
C ARG A 40 -0.84 11.00 0.81
N TYR A 41 -0.14 9.90 0.54
CA TYR A 41 -0.43 9.00 -0.58
C TYR A 41 0.11 7.58 -0.31
N VAL A 42 -0.30 6.64 -1.15
CA VAL A 42 0.17 5.25 -1.16
C VAL A 42 0.50 4.82 -2.59
N VAL A 43 1.46 3.90 -2.71
CA VAL A 43 1.74 3.16 -3.94
C VAL A 43 1.78 1.66 -3.61
N PRO A 44 1.05 0.79 -4.34
CA PRO A 44 0.02 1.12 -5.33
C PRO A 44 -1.27 1.64 -4.68
N GLN A 45 -2.07 2.40 -5.44
CA GLN A 45 -3.39 2.91 -5.00
C GLN A 45 -4.53 1.91 -5.22
N THR A 46 -4.34 1.01 -6.18
CA THR A 46 -5.29 -0.03 -6.57
C THR A 46 -4.50 -1.31 -6.85
N LEU A 47 -5.01 -2.44 -6.36
CA LEU A 47 -4.57 -3.75 -6.82
C LEU A 47 -5.62 -4.31 -7.76
N ILE A 48 -5.20 -4.75 -8.93
CA ILE A 48 -6.07 -5.41 -9.90
C ILE A 48 -6.05 -6.94 -9.71
N ARG A 49 -5.02 -7.45 -9.01
CA ARG A 49 -4.81 -8.86 -8.72
C ARG A 49 -4.38 -9.05 -7.27
N VAL A 50 -4.83 -10.15 -6.66
CA VAL A 50 -4.37 -10.58 -5.33
C VAL A 50 -3.02 -11.29 -5.48
N LYS A 51 -1.94 -10.59 -5.10
CA LYS A 51 -0.60 -11.16 -4.93
C LYS A 51 0.09 -10.52 -3.73
N ASP A 52 1.15 -11.15 -3.24
CA ASP A 52 2.07 -10.53 -2.28
C ASP A 52 2.49 -9.16 -2.80
N THR A 53 2.14 -8.10 -2.06
CA THR A 53 2.35 -6.73 -2.52
C THR A 53 2.96 -5.87 -1.42
N ILE A 54 3.93 -5.04 -1.80
CA ILE A 54 4.51 -4.02 -0.95
C ILE A 54 3.73 -2.72 -1.16
N PHE A 55 3.16 -2.20 -0.09
CA PHE A 55 2.54 -0.88 -0.07
C PHE A 55 3.49 0.13 0.55
N SER A 56 3.77 1.19 -0.18
CA SER A 56 4.61 2.32 0.23
C SER A 56 3.72 3.50 0.60
N PHE A 57 3.71 3.91 1.86
CA PHE A 57 2.89 5.00 2.40
C PHE A 57 3.73 6.21 2.75
N ARG A 58 3.37 7.39 2.24
CA ARG A 58 4.00 8.65 2.63
C ARG A 58 3.13 9.31 3.69
N VAL A 59 3.71 9.62 4.84
CA VAL A 59 2.99 10.35 5.90
C VAL A 59 2.90 11.84 5.54
N ASN A 60 1.87 12.51 6.03
CA ASN A 60 1.70 13.95 5.80
C ASN A 60 2.55 14.82 6.75
N GLN A 61 2.85 14.31 7.95
CA GLN A 61 3.60 15.00 9.00
C GLN A 61 4.47 14.02 9.81
N PRO A 62 5.57 14.48 10.43
CA PRO A 62 6.38 13.64 11.30
C PRO A 62 5.62 13.27 12.59
N GLY A 63 6.01 12.16 13.21
CA GLY A 63 5.37 11.69 14.44
C GLY A 63 6.17 10.59 15.14
N ARG A 64 5.83 10.33 16.41
CA ARG A 64 6.41 9.25 17.21
C ARG A 64 5.32 8.33 17.75
N LYS A 65 5.70 7.08 18.04
CA LYS A 65 4.82 6.03 18.60
C LYS A 65 3.49 5.91 17.85
N LYS A 66 3.56 5.89 16.52
CA LYS A 66 2.40 5.82 15.63
C LYS A 66 2.03 4.38 15.32
N ILE A 67 0.77 4.14 14.97
CA ILE A 67 0.30 2.83 14.54
C ILE A 67 -0.36 2.97 13.17
N LEU A 68 0.13 2.21 12.20
CA LEU A 68 -0.48 2.08 10.89
C LEU A 68 -1.49 0.92 10.93
N LEU A 69 -2.76 1.22 10.65
CA LEU A 69 -3.87 0.29 10.73
C LEU A 69 -4.42 0.00 9.33
N PHE A 70 -4.57 -1.28 9.00
CA PHE A 70 -5.13 -1.78 7.75
C PHE A 70 -6.47 -2.45 8.04
N LYS A 71 -7.55 -1.99 7.40
CA LYS A 71 -8.90 -2.48 7.65
C LYS A 71 -9.67 -2.74 6.35
N ASP A 72 -10.56 -3.73 6.39
CA ASP A 72 -11.67 -3.84 5.43
C ASP A 72 -12.99 -3.66 6.20
N GLY A 73 -13.64 -2.52 6.02
CA GLY A 73 -14.78 -2.10 6.84
C GLY A 73 -14.45 -2.09 8.34
N ARG A 74 -15.04 -3.01 9.10
CA ARG A 74 -14.81 -3.19 10.55
C ARG A 74 -13.69 -4.19 10.86
N ARG A 75 -13.31 -5.06 9.92
CA ARG A 75 -12.29 -6.10 10.10
C ARG A 75 -10.90 -5.47 10.12
N LEU A 76 -10.10 -5.78 11.16
CA LEU A 76 -8.68 -5.44 11.19
C LEU A 76 -7.89 -6.50 10.44
N ILE A 77 -7.18 -6.10 9.39
CA ILE A 77 -6.33 -6.98 8.57
C ILE A 77 -4.93 -7.05 9.17
N LYS A 78 -4.34 -5.88 9.46
CA LYS A 78 -2.99 -5.77 10.00
C LYS A 78 -2.84 -4.50 10.82
N LYS A 79 -1.92 -4.53 11.78
CA LYS A 79 -1.43 -3.34 12.48
C LYS A 79 0.09 -3.34 12.50
N LYS A 80 0.71 -2.18 12.34
CA LYS A 80 2.15 -1.99 12.47
C LYS A 80 2.45 -0.82 13.38
N SER A 81 3.13 -1.08 14.50
CA SER A 81 3.67 -0.04 15.37
C SER A 81 4.95 0.54 14.77
N LEU A 82 5.05 1.87 14.80
CA LEU A 82 6.14 2.66 14.24
C LEU A 82 6.64 3.61 15.32
N GLN A 83 7.90 3.49 15.72
CA GLN A 83 8.47 4.36 16.76
C GLN A 83 8.56 5.82 16.30
N ARG A 84 8.84 6.04 15.02
CA ARG A 84 8.96 7.33 14.35
C ARG A 84 8.42 7.20 12.93
N VAL A 85 7.85 8.29 12.42
CA VAL A 85 7.54 8.50 11.01
C VAL A 85 8.03 9.88 10.58
N ASN A 86 8.46 10.01 9.33
CA ASN A 86 8.90 11.26 8.73
C ASN A 86 8.39 11.34 7.29
N PRO A 87 7.79 12.45 6.82
CA PRO A 87 7.39 12.62 5.42
C PRO A 87 8.53 12.41 4.40
N ALA A 88 9.78 12.63 4.79
CA ALA A 88 10.94 12.36 3.94
C ALA A 88 11.12 10.85 3.65
N GLU A 89 10.62 9.98 4.54
CA GLU A 89 10.76 8.52 4.48
C GLU A 89 9.45 7.85 4.06
N MET A 90 9.55 6.78 3.27
CA MET A 90 8.42 5.95 2.87
C MET A 90 8.24 4.79 3.85
N ILE A 91 7.03 4.58 4.36
CA ILE A 91 6.72 3.39 5.17
C ILE A 91 6.35 2.26 4.21
N ARG A 92 7.17 1.22 4.13
CA ARG A 92 6.93 0.04 3.28
C ARG A 92 6.34 -1.10 4.11
N ILE A 93 5.16 -1.59 3.73
CA ILE A 93 4.49 -2.72 4.38
C ILE A 93 4.15 -3.77 3.34
N LYS A 94 4.65 -4.98 3.54
CA LYS A 94 4.25 -6.15 2.76
C LYS A 94 2.95 -6.73 3.32
N LEU A 95 1.95 -6.87 2.44
CA LEU A 95 0.76 -7.69 2.67
C LEU A 95 0.84 -8.91 1.77
N SER A 96 0.65 -10.08 2.36
CA SER A 96 0.60 -11.35 1.64
C SER A 96 -0.69 -11.49 0.85
N SER A 97 -0.69 -12.33 -0.18
CA SER A 97 -1.92 -12.69 -0.93
C SER A 97 -3.04 -13.15 0.01
N ARG A 98 -2.72 -13.95 1.04
CA ARG A 98 -3.68 -14.43 2.05
C ARG A 98 -4.31 -13.30 2.88
N GLU A 99 -3.55 -12.25 3.20
CA GLU A 99 -4.08 -11.06 3.88
C GLU A 99 -5.01 -10.23 2.96
N LEU A 100 -4.88 -10.41 1.64
CA LEU A 100 -5.59 -9.66 0.60
C LEU A 100 -6.72 -10.47 -0.08
N GLU A 101 -6.81 -11.77 0.16
CA GLU A 101 -7.70 -12.68 -0.58
C GLU A 101 -9.19 -12.37 -0.37
N ASP A 102 -9.57 -11.96 0.83
CA ASP A 102 -10.96 -11.71 1.19
C ASP A 102 -11.33 -10.23 1.33
N ILE A 103 -10.45 -9.31 0.92
CA ILE A 103 -10.74 -7.89 1.07
C ILE A 103 -11.43 -7.31 -0.16
N LYS A 104 -12.33 -6.36 0.05
CA LYS A 104 -12.92 -5.55 -1.03
C LYS A 104 -12.31 -4.16 -1.08
N ARG A 105 -12.07 -3.57 0.10
CA ARG A 105 -11.47 -2.25 0.25
C ARG A 105 -10.40 -2.28 1.33
N LEU A 106 -9.26 -1.68 1.06
CA LEU A 106 -8.17 -1.58 2.03
C LEU A 106 -8.11 -0.16 2.58
N LYS A 107 -8.76 0.07 3.73
CA LYS A 107 -8.69 1.36 4.43
C LYS A 107 -7.46 1.40 5.32
N VAL A 108 -6.58 2.36 5.08
CA VAL A 108 -5.32 2.51 5.83
C VAL A 108 -5.30 3.86 6.53
N LYS A 109 -5.00 3.89 7.82
CA LYS A 109 -4.84 5.14 8.58
C LYS A 109 -3.68 5.07 9.55
N LEU A 110 -3.08 6.22 9.81
CA LEU A 110 -2.05 6.38 10.84
C LEU A 110 -2.69 7.02 12.08
N VAL A 111 -2.58 6.36 13.22
CA VAL A 111 -3.03 6.88 14.53
C VAL A 111 -1.84 7.19 15.42
#